data_AF-A0A318D2I1-F1
#
_entry.id   AF-A0A318D2I1-F1
#
_cell.length_a   1.000
_cell.length_b   1.000
_cell.length_c   1.000
_cell.angle_alpha   90.00
_cell.angle_beta   90.00
_cell.angle_gamma   90.00
#
_symmetry.space_group_name_H-M   'P 1'
#
loop_
_entity.id
_entity.type
_entity.pdbx_description
1 polymer ?
#
loop_
_entity_poly.entity_id
_entity_poly.type
_entity_poly.pdbx_seq_one_letter_code
_entity_poly.pdbx_strand_id
1 'polypeptide(L)' 'MNISLTVAVNFVLIWVLIATSLAYFLGKSRVKDLKATVILHFFLGFFPPLSMICLAILGSKKEITA' A
#
# COMPACT_ATOMS: atom_id res chain seq x y z
N MET A 1 -9.13 28.04 -8.86
CA MET A 1 -8.67 26.64 -8.76
C MET A 1 -7.38 26.63 -7.96
N ASN A 2 -7.33 25.96 -6.81
CA ASN A 2 -6.15 26.01 -5.93
C ASN A 2 -5.16 24.90 -6.35
N ILE A 3 -4.13 25.30 -7.10
CA ILE A 3 -3.14 24.39 -7.70
C ILE A 3 -2.50 23.49 -6.64
N SER A 4 -2.26 24.01 -5.44
CA SER A 4 -1.67 23.27 -4.32
C SER A 4 -2.54 22.08 -3.88
N LEU A 5 -3.87 22.24 -3.86
CA LEU A 5 -4.79 21.17 -3.49
C LEU A 5 -4.83 20.09 -4.58
N THR A 6 -4.87 20.50 -5.85
CA THR A 6 -4.86 19.57 -6.98
C THR A 6 -3.58 18.73 -7.01
N VAL A 7 -2.42 19.34 -6.76
CA VAL A 7 -1.14 18.64 -6.71
C VAL A 7 -1.08 17.66 -5.53
N ALA A 8 -1.54 18.07 -4.34
CA ALA A 8 -1.57 17.20 -3.16
C ALA A 8 -2.45 15.96 -3.39
N VAL A 9 -3.64 16.13 -3.97
CA VAL A 9 -4.54 15.01 -4.28
C VAL A 9 -3.92 14.06 -5.32
N ASN A 10 -3.34 14.59 -6.40
CA ASN A 10 -2.69 13.74 -7.41
C ASN A 10 -1.51 12.96 -6.82
N PHE A 11 -0.72 13.59 -5.94
CA PHE A 11 0.38 12.92 -5.25
C PHE A 11 -0.11 11.74 -4.40
N VAL A 12 -1.17 11.93 -3.61
CA VAL A 12 -1.75 10.87 -2.79
C VAL A 12 -2.35 9.76 -3.67
N LEU A 13 -3.01 10.10 -4.77
CA LEU A 13 -3.59 9.09 -5.68
C LEU A 13 -2.50 8.23 -6.35
N ILE A 14 -1.42 8.86 -6.84
CA ILE A 14 -0.26 8.14 -7.39
C ILE A 14 0.35 7.23 -6.32
N TRP A 15 0.48 7.75 -5.10
CA TRP A 15 0.99 6.96 -3.97
C TRP A 15 0.12 5.74 -3.66
N VAL A 16 -1.21 5.89 -3.61
CA VAL A 16 -2.14 4.77 -3.38
C VAL A 16 -1.94 3.68 -4.43
N LEU A 17 -1.78 4.03 -5.71
CA LEU A 17 -1.56 3.05 -6.78
C LEU A 17 -0.24 2.28 -6.60
N ILE A 18 0.83 2.98 -6.26
CA ILE A 18 2.15 2.38 -6.03
C ILE A 18 2.11 1.47 -4.80
N ALA A 19 1.61 1.98 -3.68
CA ALA A 19 1.54 1.26 -2.42
C ALA A 19 0.67 0.00 -2.51
N THR A 20 -0.47 0.08 -3.20
CA THR A 20 -1.37 -1.07 -3.41
C THR A 20 -0.72 -2.14 -4.28
N SER A 21 -0.02 -1.74 -5.35
CA SER A 21 0.72 -2.67 -6.21
C SER A 21 1.85 -3.37 -5.45
N LEU A 22 2.57 -2.61 -4.61
CA LEU A 22 3.62 -3.15 -3.73
C LEU A 22 3.04 -4.12 -2.70
N ALA A 23 1.92 -3.77 -2.07
CA ALA A 23 1.23 -4.62 -1.10
C ALA A 23 0.73 -5.92 -1.74
N TYR A 24 0.25 -5.87 -2.98
CA TYR A 24 -0.13 -7.06 -3.74
C TYR A 24 1.08 -7.94 -4.04
N PHE A 25 2.18 -7.35 -4.51
CA PHE A 25 3.40 -8.08 -4.82
C PHE A 25 3.99 -8.77 -3.59
N LEU A 26 4.18 -8.03 -2.50
CA LEU A 26 4.69 -8.57 -1.24
C LEU A 26 3.72 -9.56 -0.63
N GLY A 27 2.42 -9.28 -0.74
CA GLY A 27 1.40 -10.11 -0.14
C GLY A 27 1.30 -11.49 -0.78
N LYS A 28 1.55 -11.59 -2.09
CA LYS A 28 1.42 -12.84 -2.86
C LYS A 28 2.22 -14.01 -2.26
N SER A 29 3.38 -13.72 -1.66
CA SER A 29 4.25 -14.75 -1.08
C SER A 29 4.30 -14.73 0.45
N ARG A 30 3.64 -13.78 1.13
CA ARG A 30 3.89 -13.48 2.56
C ARG A 30 2.65 -13.38 3.43
N VAL A 31 1.45 -13.47 2.86
CA VAL A 31 0.19 -13.51 3.61
C VAL A 31 -0.73 -14.60 3.09
N LYS A 32 -1.49 -15.21 4.01
CA LYS A 32 -2.53 -16.20 3.67
C LYS A 32 -3.67 -15.56 2.89
N ASP A 33 -4.16 -14.41 3.35
CA ASP A 33 -5.29 -13.70 2.76
C ASP A 33 -4.83 -12.47 1.96
N LEU A 34 -4.43 -12.72 0.71
CA LEU A 34 -3.98 -11.68 -0.21
C LEU A 34 -5.04 -10.59 -0.43
N LYS A 35 -6.29 -10.99 -0.72
CA LYS A 35 -7.38 -10.05 -1.02
C LYS A 35 -7.63 -9.09 0.14
N ALA A 36 -7.73 -9.62 1.37
CA ALA A 36 -7.95 -8.81 2.57
C ALA A 36 -6.78 -7.84 2.80
N THR A 37 -5.54 -8.31 2.66
CA THR A 37 -4.33 -7.49 2.83
C THR A 37 -4.26 -6.33 1.84
N VAL A 38 -4.58 -6.59 0.58
CA VAL A 38 -4.51 -5.58 -0.50
C VAL A 38 -5.63 -4.56 -0.35
N ILE A 39 -6.85 -4.99 -0.03
CA ILE A 39 -7.99 -4.08 0.23
C ILE A 39 -7.67 -3.19 1.43
N LEU A 40 -7.16 -3.76 2.53
CA LEU A 40 -6.76 -2.99 3.70
C LEU A 40 -5.64 -1.98 3.38
N HIS A 41 -4.62 -2.40 2.62
CA HIS A 41 -3.53 -1.52 2.21
C HIS A 41 -3.97 -0.42 1.24
N PHE A 42 -4.96 -0.68 0.38
CA PHE A 42 -5.53 0.34 -0.50
C PHE A 42 -6.11 1.51 0.31
N PHE A 43 -6.87 1.21 1.37
CA PHE A 43 -7.38 2.24 2.28
C PHE A 43 -6.29 2.91 3.12
N LEU A 44 -5.27 2.15 3.55
CA LEU A 44 -4.11 2.73 4.23
C LEU A 44 -3.27 3.62 3.32
N GLY A 45 -3.27 3.38 2.01
CA GLY A 45 -2.55 4.17 1.00
C GLY A 45 -2.93 5.64 1.01
N PHE A 46 -4.16 5.98 1.42
CA PHE A 46 -4.58 7.38 1.58
C PHE A 46 -3.84 8.11 2.71
N PHE A 47 -3.18 7.36 3.60
CA PHE A 47 -2.29 7.85 4.64
C PHE A 47 -0.86 7.37 4.35
N PRO A 48 -0.08 8.09 3.51
CA PRO A 48 1.25 7.66 3.09
C PRO A 48 2.20 7.17 4.20
N PRO A 49 2.33 7.87 5.35
CA PRO A 49 3.23 7.39 6.42
C PRO A 49 2.76 6.07 7.04
N LEU A 50 1.45 5.88 7.25
CA LEU A 50 0.90 4.63 7.77
C LEU A 50 1.10 3.49 6.77
N SER A 51 0.83 3.76 5.49
CA SER A 51 1.05 2.81 4.40
C SER A 51 2.51 2.36 4.30
N MET A 52 3.48 3.27 4.49
CA MET A 52 4.91 2.91 4.50
C MET A 52 5.24 1.93 5.63
N ILE A 53 4.74 2.20 6.85
CA ILE A 53 5.01 1.34 8.00
C ILE A 53 4.45 -0.07 7.76
N CYS A 54 3.21 -0.18 7.27
CA CYS A 54 2.61 -1.47 6.97
C CYS A 54 3.33 -2.20 5.82
N LEU A 55 3.77 -1.48 4.77
CA LEU A 55 4.60 -2.07 3.71
C LEU A 55 5.96 -2.53 4.22
N ALA A 56 6.58 -1.82 5.16
CA ALA A 56 7.83 -2.24 5.79
C ALA A 56 7.63 -3.52 6.60
N ILE A 57 6.55 -3.60 7.40
CA ILE A 57 6.20 -4.81 8.17
C ILE A 57 5.90 -5.99 7.25
N LEU A 58 5.13 -5.77 6.18
CA LEU A 58 4.81 -6.79 5.16
C LEU A 58 6.09 -7.20 4.38
N GLY A 59 6.98 -6.24 4.17
CA GLY A 59 8.31 -6.40 3.59
C GLY A 59 9.22 -7.29 4.44
N SER A 60 9.15 -7.16 5.76
CA SER A 60 9.94 -7.92 6.73
C SER A 60 9.33 -9.27 7.10
N LYS A 61 8.07 -9.54 6.75
CA LYS A 61 7.48 -10.87 6.95
C LYS A 61 8.25 -11.90 6.11
N LYS A 62 8.59 -13.02 6.75
CA LYS A 62 9.15 -14.19 6.06
C LYS A 62 8.15 -14.67 5.01
N GLU A 63 8.66 -15.09 3.85
CA GLU A 63 7.81 -15.75 2.86
C GLU A 63 7.14 -16.95 3.50
N ILE A 64 5.82 -17.01 3.34
CA ILE A 64 5.04 -18.20 3.67
C ILE A 64 5.27 -19.11 2.47
N THR A 65 6.39 -19.83 2.50
CA THR A 65 6.70 -20.90 1.57
C THR A 65 5.45 -21.77 1.41
N ALA A 66 5.00 -21.92 0.16
CA ALA A 66 4.02 -22.94 -0.23
C ALA A 66 4.63 -24.34 -0.02
#